data_AF-A0AA42B152-F1
#
_entry.id   AF-A0AA42B152-F1
#
_cell.length_a   1.000
_cell.length_b   1.000
_cell.length_c   1.000
_cell.angle_alpha   90.00
_cell.angle_beta   90.00
_cell.angle_gamma   90.00
#
_symmetry.space_group_name_H-M   'P 1'
#
loop_
_entity.id
_entity.type
_entity.pdbx_description
1 polymer ?
#
loop_
_entity_poly.entity_id
_entity_poly.type
_entity_poly.pdbx_seq_one_letter_code
_entity_poly.pdbx_strand_id
1 'polypeptide(L)'
;ALYQLHLVKAETARTFIPKEFRLVEAFGYTLGGFFLAHYDDSPAGIFDELVVIAGIVWNPPTSCAWAARVLVNSHEACNHGRKEVGLPSQVAEFSKSTMGLSEKPRNKGSDFLNRIGIGMAFSSPKDRMDIHVTEIEGSTTTDFCNINLATLQDSNSIDKWMGPAIKMSLPSFSGHTEYNPQLLKYSCQIEC
;
A
#
# COMPACT_ATOMS: atom_id res chain seq x y z
N ALA A 1 -7.94 4.54 2.70
CA ALA A 1 -6.71 3.77 2.41
C ALA A 1 -5.63 4.69 1.84
N LEU A 2 -4.38 4.48 2.22
CA LEU A 2 -3.18 5.16 1.71
C LEU A 2 -2.50 4.26 0.69
N TYR A 3 -2.18 4.79 -0.49
CA TYR A 3 -1.41 4.08 -1.51
C TYR A 3 -0.09 4.79 -1.73
N GLN A 4 1.01 4.03 -1.76
CA GLN A 4 2.31 4.55 -2.14
C GLN A 4 2.95 3.62 -3.18
N LEU A 5 2.99 4.10 -4.42
CA LEU A 5 3.54 3.36 -5.55
C LEU A 5 4.98 3.79 -5.81
N HIS A 6 5.83 2.82 -6.16
CA HIS A 6 7.22 3.06 -6.51
C HIS A 6 7.68 2.15 -7.65
N LEU A 7 8.77 2.55 -8.30
CA LEU A 7 9.49 1.67 -9.21
C LEU A 7 10.31 0.67 -8.40
N VAL A 8 10.02 -0.62 -8.61
CA VAL A 8 10.74 -1.73 -8.03
C VAL A 8 11.59 -2.35 -9.13
N LYS A 9 12.85 -2.65 -8.83
CA LYS A 9 13.71 -3.36 -9.80
C LYS A 9 13.09 -4.70 -10.17
N ALA A 10 13.05 -5.02 -11.45
CA ALA A 10 12.48 -6.26 -11.96
C ALA A 10 13.13 -7.49 -11.32
N GLU A 11 14.46 -7.50 -11.17
CA GLU A 11 15.20 -8.58 -10.49
C GLU A 11 14.69 -8.87 -9.07
N THR A 12 14.36 -7.81 -8.31
CA THR A 12 13.82 -7.93 -6.96
C THR A 12 12.37 -8.37 -6.97
N ALA A 13 11.54 -7.82 -7.84
CA ALA A 13 10.14 -8.24 -7.96
C ALA A 13 10.02 -9.73 -8.34
N ARG A 14 10.95 -10.23 -9.18
CA ARG A 14 10.99 -11.62 -9.63
C ARG A 14 11.32 -12.64 -8.55
N THR A 15 11.86 -12.25 -7.39
CA THR A 15 12.05 -13.20 -6.28
C THR A 15 10.74 -13.53 -5.56
N PHE A 16 9.71 -12.69 -5.72
CA PHE A 16 8.41 -12.84 -5.06
C PHE A 16 7.28 -13.27 -6.00
N ILE A 17 7.48 -13.11 -7.30
CA ILE A 17 6.46 -13.39 -8.33
C ILE A 17 6.77 -14.75 -8.99
N PRO A 18 5.80 -15.69 -9.00
CA PRO A 18 5.97 -16.98 -9.65
C PRO A 18 6.38 -16.86 -11.14
N LYS A 19 7.23 -17.77 -11.61
CA LYS A 19 7.87 -17.68 -12.93
C LYS A 19 6.89 -17.82 -14.09
N GLU A 20 5.76 -18.48 -13.86
CA GLU A 20 4.65 -18.63 -14.79
C GLU A 20 3.97 -17.29 -15.12
N PHE A 21 4.05 -16.30 -14.25
CA PHE A 21 3.51 -14.97 -14.52
C PHE A 21 4.53 -14.11 -15.25
N ARG A 22 4.10 -13.48 -16.33
CA ARG A 22 4.92 -12.48 -17.02
C ARG A 22 4.87 -11.17 -16.25
N LEU A 23 6.02 -10.68 -15.79
CA LEU A 23 6.12 -9.36 -15.16
C LEU A 23 5.92 -8.26 -16.22
N VAL A 24 5.13 -7.26 -15.88
CA VAL A 24 5.02 -6.00 -16.64
C VAL A 24 6.16 -5.11 -16.17
N GLU A 25 7.17 -4.96 -17.02
CA GLU A 25 8.38 -4.21 -16.72
C GLU A 25 8.79 -3.31 -17.89
N ALA A 26 9.44 -2.18 -17.57
CA ALA A 26 10.08 -1.28 -18.52
C ALA A 26 11.42 -0.83 -17.94
N PHE A 27 12.47 -0.84 -18.78
CA PHE A 27 13.83 -0.46 -18.39
C PHE A 27 14.39 -1.20 -17.15
N GLY A 28 13.96 -2.44 -16.93
CA GLY A 28 14.37 -3.25 -15.77
C GLY A 28 13.65 -2.90 -14.47
N TYR A 29 12.52 -2.17 -14.53
CA TYR A 29 11.67 -1.84 -13.38
C TYR A 29 10.21 -2.24 -13.63
N THR A 30 9.50 -2.54 -12.55
CA THR A 30 8.05 -2.73 -12.53
C THR A 30 7.41 -1.75 -11.54
N LEU A 31 6.10 -1.54 -11.65
CA LEU A 31 5.35 -0.75 -10.68
C LEU A 31 4.98 -1.64 -9.49
N GLY A 32 5.53 -1.32 -8.32
CA GLY A 32 5.18 -1.95 -7.05
C GLY A 32 4.81 -0.89 -6.02
N GLY A 33 4.87 -1.24 -4.74
CA GLY A 33 4.60 -0.32 -3.65
C GLY A 33 3.89 -1.01 -2.50
N PHE A 34 3.06 -0.25 -1.80
CA PHE A 34 2.18 -0.81 -0.78
C PHE A 34 0.88 -0.01 -0.71
N PHE A 35 -0.14 -0.60 -0.09
CA PHE A 35 -1.28 0.14 0.39
C PHE A 35 -1.57 -0.22 1.85
N LEU A 36 -1.95 0.80 2.62
CA LEU A 36 -2.34 0.69 4.01
C LEU A 36 -3.82 1.09 4.14
N ALA A 37 -4.64 0.23 4.69
CA ALA A 37 -6.07 0.45 4.86
C ALA A 37 -6.51 0.23 6.30
N HIS A 38 -7.50 1.01 6.72
CA HIS A 38 -8.29 0.77 7.92
C HIS A 38 -9.68 0.36 7.44
N TYR A 39 -10.15 -0.79 7.87
CA TYR A 39 -11.47 -1.31 7.55
C TYR A 39 -12.37 -1.18 8.77
N ASP A 40 -13.36 -0.29 8.69
CA ASP A 40 -14.40 -0.10 9.71
C ASP A 40 -15.60 -1.05 9.53
N ASP A 41 -15.77 -1.57 8.31
CA ASP A 41 -16.85 -2.49 7.94
C ASP A 41 -16.31 -3.53 6.95
N SER A 42 -16.27 -4.80 7.37
CA SER A 42 -15.84 -5.91 6.52
C SER A 42 -16.44 -7.25 6.99
N PRO A 43 -16.48 -8.27 6.10
CA PRO A 43 -16.91 -9.63 6.46
C PRO A 43 -16.09 -10.31 7.56
N ALA A 44 -14.88 -9.79 7.85
CA ALA A 44 -13.97 -10.32 8.86
C ALA A 44 -13.76 -9.35 10.05
N GLY A 45 -14.70 -8.42 10.25
CA GLY A 45 -14.67 -7.43 11.33
C GLY A 45 -13.81 -6.20 11.02
N ILE A 46 -13.45 -5.46 12.06
CA ILE A 46 -12.66 -4.23 11.97
C ILE A 46 -11.17 -4.59 12.05
N PHE A 47 -10.35 -4.12 11.10
CA PHE A 47 -8.91 -4.36 11.12
C PHE A 47 -8.11 -3.34 10.29
N ASP A 48 -6.82 -3.22 10.59
CA ASP A 48 -5.83 -2.55 9.74
C ASP A 48 -5.16 -3.58 8.82
N GLU A 49 -4.91 -3.20 7.57
CA GLU A 49 -4.25 -4.04 6.56
C GLU A 49 -3.12 -3.27 5.85
N LEU A 50 -1.95 -3.89 5.75
CA LEU A 50 -0.86 -3.46 4.88
C LEU A 50 -0.61 -4.52 3.81
N VAL A 51 -0.77 -4.15 2.54
CA VAL A 51 -0.42 -5.01 1.41
C VAL A 51 0.83 -4.49 0.73
N VAL A 52 1.83 -5.35 0.61
CA VAL A 52 3.06 -5.08 -0.13
C VAL A 52 2.93 -5.64 -1.54
N ILE A 53 3.01 -4.76 -2.53
CA ILE A 53 2.89 -5.07 -3.95
C ILE A 53 4.29 -5.18 -4.54
N ALA A 54 4.70 -6.39 -4.94
CA ALA A 54 6.02 -6.59 -5.53
C ALA A 54 6.12 -6.09 -6.98
N GLY A 55 5.03 -6.12 -7.73
CA GLY A 55 5.00 -5.73 -9.13
C GLY A 55 3.64 -5.95 -9.78
N ILE A 56 3.55 -5.59 -11.06
CA ILE A 56 2.36 -5.86 -11.90
C ILE A 56 2.63 -7.09 -12.78
N VAL A 57 1.73 -8.05 -12.77
CA VAL A 57 1.81 -9.25 -13.60
C VAL A 57 0.80 -9.21 -14.75
N TRP A 58 1.21 -9.72 -15.90
CA TRP A 58 0.38 -9.87 -17.09
C TRP A 58 -0.36 -11.21 -17.06
N ASN A 59 -1.68 -11.16 -17.20
CA ASN A 59 -2.55 -12.31 -17.39
C ASN A 59 -3.57 -11.95 -18.49
N PRO A 60 -3.31 -12.34 -19.75
CA PRO A 60 -4.11 -11.91 -20.89
C PRO A 60 -5.62 -12.04 -20.64
N PRO A 61 -6.44 -11.02 -20.99
CA PRO A 61 -6.08 -9.76 -21.65
C PRO A 61 -5.71 -8.61 -20.70
N THR A 62 -5.54 -8.86 -19.40
CA THR A 62 -5.37 -7.82 -18.38
C THR A 62 -4.03 -7.94 -17.64
N SER A 63 -3.82 -7.02 -16.69
CA SER A 63 -2.72 -7.04 -15.74
C SER A 63 -3.25 -6.81 -14.33
N CYS A 64 -2.56 -7.31 -13.32
CA CYS A 64 -2.93 -7.05 -11.91
C CYS A 64 -1.70 -6.85 -11.03
N ALA A 65 -1.92 -6.24 -9.86
CA ALA A 65 -0.91 -6.19 -8.81
C ALA A 65 -0.69 -7.59 -8.21
N TRP A 66 0.57 -7.92 -7.93
CA TRP A 66 0.94 -9.11 -7.16
C TRP A 66 1.24 -8.74 -5.71
N ALA A 67 0.37 -9.14 -4.80
CA ALA A 67 0.56 -8.98 -3.36
C ALA A 67 1.59 -10.02 -2.86
N ALA A 68 2.80 -9.57 -2.55
CA ALA A 68 3.85 -10.44 -2.02
C ALA A 68 3.69 -10.71 -0.51
N ARG A 69 3.10 -9.75 0.20
CA ARG A 69 2.76 -9.85 1.62
C ARG A 69 1.47 -9.10 1.90
N VAL A 70 0.67 -9.64 2.81
CA VAL A 70 -0.52 -9.00 3.36
C VAL A 70 -0.41 -9.11 4.88
N LEU A 71 -0.33 -7.99 5.59
CA LEU A 71 -0.21 -7.95 7.05
C LEU A 71 -1.50 -7.39 7.63
N VAL A 72 -2.07 -8.05 8.62
CA VAL A 72 -3.33 -7.63 9.26
C VAL A 72 -3.26 -7.74 10.78
N ASN A 73 -3.94 -6.84 11.50
CA ASN A 73 -3.97 -6.86 12.97
C ASN A 73 -5.05 -7.74 13.60
N SER A 74 -5.80 -8.49 12.77
CA SER A 74 -6.83 -9.42 13.23
C SER A 74 -6.53 -10.85 12.78
N HIS A 75 -6.55 -11.78 13.73
CA HIS A 75 -6.43 -13.21 13.44
C HIS A 75 -7.60 -13.72 12.57
N GLU A 76 -8.80 -13.17 12.77
CA GLU A 76 -9.99 -13.53 12.00
C GLU A 76 -9.83 -13.07 10.55
N ALA A 77 -9.40 -11.83 10.33
CA ALA A 77 -9.10 -11.30 9.01
C ALA A 77 -7.98 -12.09 8.30
N CYS A 78 -6.92 -12.46 9.04
CA CYS A 78 -5.84 -13.27 8.51
C CYS A 78 -6.32 -14.65 8.05
N ASN A 79 -7.11 -15.33 8.88
CA ASN A 79 -7.67 -16.63 8.56
C ASN A 79 -8.66 -16.57 7.40
N HIS A 80 -9.52 -15.55 7.37
CA HIS A 80 -10.45 -15.31 6.28
C HIS A 80 -9.71 -15.06 4.96
N GLY A 81 -8.73 -14.15 4.95
CA GLY A 81 -7.91 -13.85 3.79
C GLY A 81 -7.20 -15.09 3.22
N ARG A 82 -6.65 -15.94 4.09
CA ARG A 82 -5.99 -17.21 3.66
C ARG A 82 -6.97 -18.23 3.10
N LYS A 83 -8.08 -18.48 3.79
CA LYS A 83 -9.00 -19.59 3.47
C LYS A 83 -9.97 -19.25 2.35
N GLU A 84 -10.61 -18.09 2.43
CA GLU A 84 -11.69 -17.70 1.52
C GLU A 84 -11.16 -16.97 0.28
N VAL A 85 -10.09 -16.19 0.46
CA VAL A 85 -9.55 -15.33 -0.62
C VAL A 85 -8.23 -15.86 -1.17
N GLY A 86 -7.49 -16.72 -0.46
CA GLY A 86 -6.19 -17.23 -0.90
C GLY A 86 -5.04 -16.23 -0.79
N LEU A 87 -5.15 -15.21 0.07
CA LEU A 87 -4.12 -14.20 0.27
C LEU A 87 -2.93 -14.74 1.08
N PRO A 88 -1.70 -14.24 0.85
CA PRO A 88 -0.52 -14.53 1.67
C PRO A 88 -0.55 -13.71 2.96
N SER A 89 -1.66 -13.76 3.69
CA SER A 89 -1.88 -12.95 4.90
C SER A 89 -1.03 -13.44 6.06
N GLN A 90 -0.54 -12.53 6.90
CA GLN A 90 0.14 -12.80 8.16
C GLN A 90 -0.36 -11.82 9.22
N VAL A 91 -0.30 -12.23 10.48
CA VAL A 91 -0.74 -11.37 11.59
C VAL A 91 0.38 -10.40 11.92
N ALA A 92 0.03 -9.14 12.15
CA ALA A 92 0.98 -8.09 12.51
C ALA A 92 0.36 -7.09 13.48
N GLU A 93 1.17 -6.45 14.30
CA GLU A 93 0.75 -5.33 15.14
C GLU A 93 1.11 -4.00 14.44
N PHE A 94 0.20 -3.03 14.56
CA PHE A 94 0.31 -1.71 13.96
C PHE A 94 0.34 -0.67 15.08
N SER A 95 1.51 -0.09 15.31
CA SER A 95 1.69 1.00 16.27
C SER A 95 1.68 2.33 15.53
N LYS A 96 0.86 3.27 16.01
CA LYS A 96 0.73 4.62 15.43
C LYS A 96 1.26 5.64 16.43
N SER A 97 2.32 6.37 16.08
CA SER A 97 2.89 7.42 16.92
C SER A 97 2.90 8.77 16.18
N THR A 98 2.42 9.82 16.84
CA THR A 98 2.49 11.19 16.33
C THR A 98 3.72 11.89 16.90
N MET A 99 4.66 12.27 16.04
CA MET A 99 5.87 12.97 16.48
C MET A 99 5.67 14.49 16.41
N GLY A 100 5.23 15.09 17.52
CA GLY A 100 5.16 16.55 17.66
C GLY A 100 6.55 17.13 17.89
N LEU A 101 7.17 17.72 16.86
CA LEU A 101 8.50 18.31 17.01
C LEU A 101 8.43 19.73 17.61
N SER A 102 9.05 19.90 18.77
CA SER A 102 9.34 21.18 19.43
C SER A 102 10.15 22.12 18.53
N GLU A 103 9.68 23.38 18.42
CA GLU A 103 10.28 24.44 17.61
C GLU A 103 11.75 24.74 18.02
N LYS A 104 12.67 24.69 17.06
CA LYS A 104 13.97 25.39 17.16
C LYS A 104 14.18 26.32 15.95
N PRO A 105 14.86 27.47 16.13
CA PRO A 105 14.77 28.59 15.20
C PRO A 105 15.55 28.37 13.90
N ARG A 106 14.93 28.83 12.80
CA ARG A 106 15.40 28.81 11.40
C ARG A 106 16.77 29.45 11.23
N ASN A 107 17.66 28.78 10.50
CA ASN A 107 18.87 29.40 9.96
C ASN A 107 18.62 29.84 8.50
N LYS A 108 18.94 31.11 8.21
CA LYS A 108 18.74 31.78 6.91
C LYS A 108 19.75 31.26 5.88
N GLY A 109 19.27 30.66 4.79
CA GLY A 109 20.11 30.35 3.64
C GLY A 109 19.35 29.75 2.47
N SER A 110 18.88 30.59 1.54
CA SER A 110 18.77 30.33 0.09
C SER A 110 17.77 31.30 -0.58
N ASP A 111 18.09 32.59 -0.56
CA ASP A 111 17.30 33.65 -1.22
C ASP A 111 17.40 33.63 -2.77
N PHE A 112 18.11 32.65 -3.34
CA PHE A 112 18.41 32.62 -4.77
C PHE A 112 17.37 31.87 -5.62
N LEU A 113 16.57 30.96 -5.03
CA LEU A 113 15.60 30.13 -5.77
C LEU A 113 14.23 30.80 -5.96
N ASN A 114 13.89 31.80 -5.15
CA ASN A 114 12.59 32.50 -5.23
C ASN A 114 12.42 33.37 -6.48
N ARG A 115 13.51 33.67 -7.21
CA ARG A 115 13.50 34.60 -8.35
C ARG A 115 13.21 33.95 -9.72
N ILE A 116 13.17 32.62 -9.80
CA ILE A 116 12.96 31.87 -11.06
C ILE A 116 11.52 31.32 -11.18
N GLY A 117 10.62 31.62 -10.23
CA GLY A 117 9.21 31.18 -10.32
C GLY A 117 8.98 29.67 -10.16
N ILE A 118 10.02 28.88 -9.91
CA ILE A 118 9.95 27.46 -9.50
C ILE A 118 9.92 27.41 -7.96
N GLY A 119 9.01 28.18 -7.37
CA GLY A 119 8.79 28.18 -5.93
C GLY A 119 7.81 27.07 -5.56
N MET A 120 8.29 25.84 -5.37
CA MET A 120 7.53 24.90 -4.56
C MET A 120 7.54 25.46 -3.14
N ALA A 121 6.42 26.06 -2.74
CA ALA A 121 6.16 26.35 -1.34
C ALA A 121 6.10 25.01 -0.61
N PHE A 122 7.26 24.53 -0.13
CA PHE A 122 7.29 23.47 0.86
C PHE A 122 6.78 24.08 2.16
N SER A 123 5.46 24.06 2.34
CA SER A 123 4.86 24.11 3.66
C SER A 123 5.50 22.97 4.47
N SER A 124 6.22 23.33 5.53
CA SER A 124 6.77 22.35 6.47
C SER A 124 5.60 21.47 6.98
N PRO A 125 5.64 20.13 6.80
CA PRO A 125 4.61 19.26 7.36
C PRO A 125 4.67 19.38 8.87
N LYS A 126 3.61 19.90 9.50
CA LYS A 126 3.58 20.20 10.93
C LYS A 126 3.30 18.98 11.80
N ASP A 127 2.81 17.87 11.24
CA ASP A 127 2.66 16.61 11.95
C ASP A 127 3.15 15.45 11.07
N ARG A 128 4.07 14.66 11.60
CA ARG A 128 4.49 13.38 11.02
C ARG A 128 3.84 12.26 11.81
N MET A 129 3.16 11.36 11.11
CA MET A 129 2.58 10.16 11.68
C MET A 129 3.45 8.98 11.28
N ASP A 130 4.03 8.33 12.27
CA ASP A 130 4.87 7.16 12.06
C ASP A 130 4.06 5.92 12.41
N ILE A 131 4.04 4.96 11.49
CA ILE A 131 3.35 3.69 11.62
C ILE A 131 4.39 2.59 11.64
N HIS A 132 4.53 1.93 12.78
CA HIS A 132 5.42 0.80 12.95
C HIS A 132 4.63 -0.50 12.78
N VAL A 133 5.14 -1.40 11.96
CA VAL A 133 4.50 -2.69 11.69
C VAL A 133 5.43 -3.82 12.15
N THR A 134 4.94 -4.66 13.06
CA THR A 134 5.65 -5.83 13.59
C THR A 134 4.91 -7.09 13.18
N GLU A 135 5.56 -7.96 12.44
CA GLU A 135 4.99 -9.25 12.05
C GLU A 135 5.05 -10.23 13.23
N ILE A 136 3.98 -10.99 13.43
CA ILE A 136 3.86 -11.99 14.49
C ILE A 136 3.87 -13.38 13.84
N GLU A 137 4.95 -14.12 14.08
CA GLU A 137 5.09 -15.52 13.65
C GLU A 137 5.21 -16.42 14.90
N GLY A 138 4.13 -17.14 15.21
CA GLY A 138 4.07 -17.98 16.42
C GLY A 138 4.23 -17.15 17.70
N SER A 139 5.29 -17.42 18.47
CA SER A 139 5.63 -16.65 19.67
C SER A 139 6.68 -15.55 19.41
N THR A 140 7.10 -15.36 18.16
CA THR A 140 8.14 -14.38 17.79
C THR A 140 7.53 -13.17 17.12
N THR A 141 8.04 -12.00 17.47
CA THR A 141 7.73 -10.71 16.85
C THR A 141 8.96 -10.19 16.13
N THR A 142 8.79 -9.82 14.86
CA THR A 142 9.88 -9.27 14.03
C THR A 142 9.48 -7.90 13.49
N ASP A 143 10.34 -6.91 13.62
CA ASP A 143 10.13 -5.58 13.02
C ASP A 143 10.09 -5.72 11.50
N PHE A 144 8.95 -5.36 10.89
CA PHE A 144 8.75 -5.50 9.46
C PHE A 144 9.08 -4.19 8.74
N CYS A 145 8.40 -3.09 9.09
CA CYS A 145 8.69 -1.79 8.50
C CYS A 145 8.20 -0.61 9.35
N ASN A 146 8.73 0.57 9.05
CA ASN A 146 8.25 1.85 9.54
C ASN A 146 7.81 2.72 8.36
N ILE A 147 6.56 3.15 8.38
CA ILE A 147 5.97 4.04 7.38
C ILE A 147 5.85 5.43 7.98
N ASN A 148 6.55 6.39 7.38
CA ASN A 148 6.51 7.79 7.80
C ASN A 148 5.53 8.54 6.89
N LEU A 149 4.38 8.92 7.42
CA LEU A 149 3.37 9.69 6.69
C LEU A 149 3.50 11.18 7.02
N ALA A 150 3.69 12.00 5.99
CA ALA A 150 3.54 13.44 6.11
C ALA A 150 2.05 13.78 6.02
N THR A 151 1.49 14.34 7.10
CA THR A 151 0.10 14.79 7.09
C THR A 151 -0.01 16.03 6.20
N LEU A 152 -0.59 15.88 5.01
CA LEU A 152 -1.05 17.02 4.23
C LEU A 152 -2.33 17.52 4.90
N GLN A 153 -2.28 18.75 5.43
CA GLN A 153 -3.49 19.42 5.94
C GLN A 153 -4.50 19.54 4.79
N ASP A 154 -5.69 19.00 5.00
CA ASP A 154 -6.81 19.14 4.07
C ASP A 154 -7.08 20.63 3.82
N SER A 155 -6.80 21.07 2.59
CA SER A 155 -7.30 22.35 2.12
C SER A 155 -8.82 22.19 1.93
N ASN A 156 -9.56 22.72 2.90
CA ASN A 156 -11.01 22.85 2.81
C ASN A 156 -11.43 23.51 1.48
N SER A 157 -12.57 23.02 0.97
CA SER A 157 -13.37 23.47 -0.18
C SER A 157 -12.79 23.23 -1.58
N ILE A 158 -13.21 22.13 -2.21
CA ILE A 158 -13.42 22.07 -3.66
C ILE A 158 -14.83 21.54 -3.89
N ASP A 159 -15.62 22.33 -4.59
CA ASP A 159 -17.00 22.06 -4.97
C ASP A 159 -17.21 20.67 -5.56
N LYS A 160 -18.39 20.12 -5.28
CA LYS A 160 -18.83 18.76 -5.59
C LYS A 160 -19.04 18.55 -7.10
N TRP A 161 -17.95 18.55 -7.88
CA TRP A 161 -17.96 17.99 -9.22
C TRP A 161 -18.09 16.46 -9.06
N MET A 162 -19.31 15.94 -9.22
CA MET A 162 -19.50 14.50 -9.40
C MET A 162 -18.98 14.14 -10.79
N GLY A 163 -17.81 13.48 -10.83
CA GLY A 163 -17.17 13.03 -12.07
C GLY A 163 -18.09 12.13 -12.89
N PRO A 164 -17.69 11.77 -14.13
CA PRO A 164 -18.47 10.84 -14.93
C PRO A 164 -18.67 9.53 -14.17
N ALA A 165 -19.82 8.90 -14.34
CA ALA A 165 -20.08 7.59 -13.75
C ALA A 165 -19.03 6.60 -14.27
N ILE A 166 -18.25 6.00 -13.38
CA ILE A 166 -17.16 5.11 -13.75
C ILE A 166 -17.56 3.68 -13.45
N LYS A 167 -17.61 2.85 -14.50
CA LYS A 167 -17.65 1.40 -14.35
C LYS A 167 -16.23 0.84 -14.45
N MET A 168 -15.72 0.31 -13.34
CA MET A 168 -14.39 -0.32 -13.28
C MET A 168 -14.53 -1.84 -13.12
N SER A 169 -13.69 -2.60 -13.83
CA SER A 169 -13.47 -4.03 -13.57
C SER A 169 -12.05 -4.18 -13.05
N LEU A 170 -11.90 -4.60 -11.80
CA LEU A 170 -10.61 -4.75 -11.12
C LEU A 170 -10.26 -6.25 -11.05
N PRO A 171 -9.53 -6.80 -12.04
CA PRO A 171 -9.05 -8.17 -11.96
C PRO A 171 -8.00 -8.29 -10.87
N SER A 172 -8.11 -9.34 -10.07
CA SER A 172 -7.16 -9.65 -9.01
C SER A 172 -6.85 -11.14 -8.99
N PHE A 173 -5.63 -11.47 -8.58
CA PHE A 173 -5.15 -12.84 -8.42
C PHE A 173 -4.74 -13.08 -6.97
N SER A 174 -4.96 -14.31 -6.54
CA SER A 174 -4.55 -14.83 -5.23
C SER A 174 -4.36 -16.34 -5.35
N GLY A 175 -4.04 -17.00 -4.25
CA GLY A 175 -3.69 -18.42 -4.22
C GLY A 175 -2.18 -18.63 -4.33
N HIS A 176 -1.76 -19.83 -4.73
CA HIS A 176 -0.40 -20.33 -4.48
C HIS A 176 0.00 -20.23 -2.98
N THR A 177 -0.98 -20.42 -2.10
CA THR A 177 -0.79 -20.47 -0.65
C THR A 177 -1.08 -21.87 -0.13
N GLU A 178 -0.72 -22.14 1.12
CA GLU A 178 -0.98 -23.44 1.78
C GLU A 178 -2.46 -23.84 1.73
N TYR A 179 -3.36 -22.88 1.96
CA TYR A 179 -4.81 -23.12 1.96
C TYR A 179 -5.42 -23.14 0.56
N ASN A 180 -4.83 -22.41 -0.39
CA ASN A 180 -5.32 -22.28 -1.75
C ASN A 180 -4.14 -22.50 -2.73
N PRO A 181 -3.80 -23.77 -3.05
CA PRO A 181 -2.62 -24.08 -3.86
C PRO A 181 -2.80 -23.72 -5.34
N GLN A 182 -4.04 -23.59 -5.80
CA GLN A 182 -4.36 -23.16 -7.16
C GLN A 182 -4.43 -21.64 -7.25
N LEU A 183 -4.16 -21.10 -8.44
CA LEU A 183 -4.37 -19.69 -8.73
C LEU A 183 -5.87 -19.37 -8.78
N LEU A 184 -6.32 -18.47 -7.91
CA LEU A 184 -7.66 -17.92 -7.93
C LEU A 184 -7.66 -16.63 -8.77
N LYS A 185 -8.67 -16.47 -9.63
CA LYS A 185 -8.88 -15.27 -10.44
C LYS A 185 -10.28 -14.74 -10.19
N TYR A 186 -10.36 -13.48 -9.80
CA TYR A 186 -11.62 -12.80 -9.54
C TYR A 186 -11.59 -11.37 -10.08
N SER A 187 -12.76 -10.79 -10.28
CA SER A 187 -12.91 -9.41 -10.76
C SER A 187 -13.97 -8.70 -9.94
N CYS A 188 -13.63 -7.55 -9.37
CA CYS A 188 -14.62 -6.67 -8.75
C CYS A 188 -15.17 -5.71 -9.80
N GLN A 189 -16.51 -5.65 -9.93
CA GLN A 189 -17.17 -4.63 -10.73
C GLN A 189 -17.63 -3.51 -9.81
N ILE A 190 -17.10 -2.31 -10.03
CA ILE A 190 -17.46 -1.11 -9.28
C ILE A 190 -18.21 -0.17 -10.22
N GLU A 191 -19.34 0.35 -9.76
CA GLU A 191 -20.13 1.38 -10.44
C GLU A 191 -20.26 2.57 -9.48
N CYS A 192 -19.67 3.71 -9.85
CA CYS A 192 -19.62 4.95 -9.06
C CYS A 192 -20.39 6.06 -9.76
#